data_AF-A0A8H4VYN6-F1
#
_entry.id   AF-A0A8H4VYN6-F1
#
_cell.length_a   1.000
_cell.length_b   1.000
_cell.length_c   1.000
_cell.angle_alpha   90.00
_cell.angle_beta   90.00
_cell.angle_gamma   90.00
#
_symmetry.space_group_name_H-M   'P 1'
#
loop_
_entity.id
_entity.type
_entity.pdbx_description
1 polymer ?
#
loop_
_entity_poly.entity_id
_entity_poly.type
_entity_poly.pdbx_seq_one_letter_code
_entity_poly.pdbx_strand_id
1 'polypeptide(L)'
;MADKKEIEEIDYTLNNPDTLTKYKSAAQISQKVLEAVTALCVAGEKIVTICEKGDKLLEEEISKVYRGKKIVKGISHPTTVSPSSFVTPYTPLTSDEAEAAVTLKEGEAVKIQLGAQIDGFGTIVCDTIIVGGEISGRNADLLLATYYANELLLRLMVPPGLLATGTDEEKAKAAKVKPPTQSKITALLEKVVKSYDCNLVEHTTSWQFERNEIEGKKKIILAPGDGTKGDGIPEVGDVWGVEMGVSLGSGKIKNFENRPTLHRRTTLTYALKRPSSKKILNEVVKKFGVFPFSLRQLEDERDAKVGVVECVRGNVFRQYEVVGDKDGEPVGRLLTTIAITKNGLQKIAAPPTPDLSKLKTDKKITDEEVLKILEQPFAKETKAKNKKKKKAKKAAAADDDEESSDEDIAHLRQFFSRIRFHISPSLYSRHLVLFSRVARLKGGGDSRAPNPDLDYDTNNRNAKHNPPWQADSKSLLQSFH
;
A
#
# COMPACT_ATOMS: atom_id res chain seq x y z
N MET A 1 14.72 -55.62 -5.64
CA MET A 1 14.41 -54.55 -4.67
C MET A 1 13.83 -53.41 -5.49
N ALA A 2 12.72 -52.80 -5.06
CA ALA A 2 12.14 -51.67 -5.80
C ALA A 2 12.89 -50.39 -5.43
N ASP A 3 13.39 -49.65 -6.42
CA ASP A 3 14.05 -48.37 -6.19
C ASP A 3 13.08 -47.40 -5.51
N LYS A 4 13.38 -47.07 -4.25
CA LYS A 4 12.80 -45.88 -3.62
C LYS A 4 13.37 -44.68 -4.36
N LYS A 5 12.61 -44.20 -5.34
CA LYS A 5 12.85 -42.89 -5.94
C LYS A 5 12.70 -41.85 -4.82
N GLU A 6 13.83 -41.33 -4.35
CA GLU A 6 13.82 -40.25 -3.36
C GLU A 6 13.02 -39.09 -3.95
N ILE A 7 11.97 -38.69 -3.23
CA ILE A 7 11.22 -37.50 -3.57
C ILE A 7 12.05 -36.36 -3.01
N GLU A 8 12.88 -35.74 -3.86
CA GLU A 8 13.58 -34.51 -3.49
C GLU A 8 12.55 -33.49 -3.00
N GLU A 9 12.73 -33.02 -1.77
CA GLU A 9 11.85 -32.01 -1.17
C GLU A 9 12.13 -30.68 -1.86
N ILE A 10 11.14 -30.19 -2.63
CA ILE A 10 11.29 -28.98 -3.43
C ILE A 10 11.33 -27.76 -2.51
N ASP A 11 12.47 -27.05 -2.50
CA ASP A 11 12.62 -25.77 -1.79
C ASP A 11 11.70 -24.71 -2.44
N TYR A 12 10.63 -24.35 -1.73
CA TYR A 12 9.68 -23.31 -2.13
C TYR A 12 9.96 -21.95 -1.44
N THR A 13 11.11 -21.78 -0.78
CA THR A 13 11.50 -20.50 -0.16
C THR A 13 12.04 -19.51 -1.19
N LEU A 14 12.20 -18.23 -0.79
CA LEU A 14 12.87 -17.21 -1.59
C LEU A 14 14.39 -17.43 -1.80
N ASN A 15 14.99 -18.47 -1.20
CA ASN A 15 16.36 -18.85 -1.54
C ASN A 15 16.43 -19.58 -2.90
N ASN A 16 15.36 -20.24 -3.31
CA ASN A 16 15.21 -20.80 -4.64
C ASN A 16 14.87 -19.69 -5.67
N PRO A 17 15.70 -19.46 -6.71
CA PRO A 17 15.41 -18.47 -7.74
C PRO A 17 14.12 -18.73 -8.54
N ASP A 18 13.68 -19.99 -8.67
CA ASP A 18 12.44 -20.35 -9.35
C ASP A 18 11.20 -19.81 -8.60
N THR A 19 11.20 -19.86 -7.26
CA THR A 19 10.16 -19.24 -6.41
C THR A 19 9.98 -17.76 -6.74
N LEU A 20 11.08 -16.99 -6.72
CA LEU A 20 11.03 -15.55 -7.01
C LEU A 20 10.65 -15.28 -8.47
N THR A 21 11.04 -16.16 -9.41
CA THR A 21 10.67 -16.05 -10.83
C THR A 21 9.17 -16.29 -11.04
N LYS A 22 8.57 -17.24 -10.31
CA LYS A 22 7.12 -17.50 -10.33
C LYS A 22 6.32 -16.33 -9.75
N TYR A 23 6.76 -15.76 -8.62
CA TYR A 23 6.18 -14.53 -8.07
C TYR A 23 6.28 -13.35 -9.05
N LYS A 24 7.43 -13.15 -9.71
CA LYS A 24 7.60 -12.09 -10.72
C LYS A 24 6.70 -12.30 -11.95
N SER A 25 6.57 -13.54 -12.42
CA SER A 25 5.67 -13.88 -13.54
C SER A 25 4.20 -13.60 -13.18
N ALA A 26 3.78 -13.95 -11.96
CA ALA A 26 2.47 -13.59 -11.43
C ALA A 26 2.29 -12.05 -11.34
N ALA A 27 3.32 -11.33 -10.89
CA ALA A 27 3.28 -9.88 -10.75
C ALA A 27 3.19 -9.12 -12.08
N GLN A 28 3.89 -9.58 -13.12
CA GLN A 28 3.81 -9.01 -14.47
C GLN A 28 2.37 -9.09 -14.99
N ILE A 29 1.72 -10.24 -14.82
CA ILE A 29 0.30 -10.43 -15.17
C ILE A 29 -0.59 -9.50 -14.33
N SER A 30 -0.44 -9.51 -13.00
CA SER A 30 -1.25 -8.69 -12.09
C SER A 30 -1.16 -7.19 -12.43
N GLN A 31 0.04 -6.66 -12.69
CA GLN A 31 0.23 -5.23 -12.99
C GLN A 31 -0.28 -4.86 -14.38
N LYS A 32 -0.03 -5.72 -15.39
CA LYS A 32 -0.55 -5.53 -16.76
C LYS A 32 -2.07 -5.52 -16.82
N VAL A 33 -2.74 -6.42 -16.08
CA VAL A 33 -4.20 -6.42 -16.02
C VAL A 33 -4.74 -5.30 -15.14
N LEU A 34 -4.05 -4.89 -14.07
CA LEU A 34 -4.40 -3.69 -13.32
C LEU A 34 -4.42 -2.45 -14.23
N GLU A 35 -3.37 -2.23 -15.03
CA GLU A 35 -3.30 -1.12 -15.99
C GLU A 35 -4.46 -1.16 -17.00
N ALA A 36 -4.71 -2.34 -17.59
CA ALA A 36 -5.81 -2.53 -18.55
C ALA A 36 -7.20 -2.30 -17.91
N VAL A 37 -7.41 -2.74 -16.67
CA VAL A 37 -8.66 -2.53 -15.93
C VAL A 37 -8.82 -1.07 -15.52
N THR A 38 -7.74 -0.39 -15.10
CA THR A 38 -7.72 1.05 -14.83
C THR A 38 -8.18 1.86 -16.04
N ALA A 39 -7.76 1.50 -17.25
CA ALA A 39 -8.22 2.14 -18.49
C ALA A 39 -9.72 1.92 -18.81
N LEU A 40 -10.38 0.92 -18.21
CA LEU A 40 -11.82 0.69 -18.33
C LEU A 40 -12.65 1.46 -17.30
N CYS A 41 -12.03 1.99 -16.24
CA CYS A 41 -12.72 2.67 -15.14
C CYS A 41 -13.07 4.13 -15.49
N VAL A 42 -14.01 4.29 -16.43
CA VAL A 42 -14.57 5.58 -16.87
C VAL A 42 -15.98 5.79 -16.32
N ALA A 43 -16.40 7.06 -16.20
CA ALA A 43 -17.72 7.41 -15.71
C ALA A 43 -18.83 6.79 -16.60
N GLY A 44 -19.87 6.25 -15.96
CA GLY A 44 -20.99 5.57 -16.63
C GLY A 44 -20.76 4.11 -17.00
N GLU A 45 -19.53 3.59 -16.97
CA GLU A 45 -19.27 2.15 -17.19
C GLU A 45 -19.71 1.34 -15.95
N LYS A 46 -20.25 0.13 -16.19
CA LYS A 46 -20.79 -0.74 -15.15
C LYS A 46 -19.68 -1.51 -14.43
N ILE A 47 -19.74 -1.51 -13.10
CA ILE A 47 -18.78 -2.22 -12.24
C ILE A 47 -18.70 -3.71 -12.57
N VAL A 48 -19.84 -4.37 -12.76
CA VAL A 48 -19.89 -5.80 -13.09
C VAL A 48 -19.16 -6.09 -14.41
N THR A 49 -19.37 -5.24 -15.42
CA THR A 49 -18.77 -5.36 -16.76
C THR A 49 -17.26 -5.12 -16.74
N ILE A 50 -16.75 -4.19 -15.91
CA ILE A 50 -15.31 -4.02 -15.72
C ILE A 50 -14.70 -5.26 -15.06
N CYS A 51 -15.35 -5.78 -14.01
CA CYS A 51 -14.89 -6.97 -13.30
C CYS A 51 -14.84 -8.22 -14.21
N GLU A 52 -15.86 -8.43 -15.06
CA GLU A 52 -15.86 -9.51 -16.06
C GLU A 52 -14.73 -9.37 -17.10
N LYS A 53 -14.52 -8.15 -17.62
CA LYS A 53 -13.43 -7.85 -18.56
C LYS A 53 -12.06 -8.14 -17.92
N GLY A 54 -11.84 -7.70 -16.68
CA GLY A 54 -10.58 -7.95 -15.96
C GLY A 54 -10.32 -9.42 -15.65
N ASP A 55 -11.34 -10.18 -15.25
CA ASP A 55 -11.23 -11.62 -15.00
C ASP A 55 -10.85 -12.37 -16.27
N LYS A 56 -11.48 -12.02 -17.40
CA LYS A 56 -11.13 -12.56 -18.71
C LYS A 56 -9.69 -12.21 -19.12
N LEU A 57 -9.24 -10.98 -18.90
CA LEU A 57 -7.86 -10.56 -19.17
C LEU A 57 -6.85 -11.31 -18.29
N LEU A 58 -7.16 -11.57 -17.02
CA LEU A 58 -6.36 -12.45 -16.16
C LEU A 58 -6.27 -13.86 -16.76
N GLU A 59 -7.39 -14.50 -17.05
CA GLU A 59 -7.41 -15.85 -17.63
C GLU A 59 -6.61 -15.93 -18.96
N GLU A 60 -6.74 -14.92 -19.82
CA GLU A 60 -5.99 -14.80 -21.08
C GLU A 60 -4.48 -14.66 -20.85
N GLU A 61 -4.02 -13.75 -19.99
CA GLU A 61 -2.59 -13.55 -19.69
C GLU A 61 -1.98 -14.76 -18.96
N ILE A 62 -2.69 -15.34 -17.99
CA ILE A 62 -2.29 -16.58 -17.31
C ILE A 62 -2.13 -17.74 -18.32
N SER A 63 -2.96 -17.81 -19.37
CA SER A 63 -2.83 -18.83 -20.42
C SER A 63 -1.50 -18.74 -21.20
N LYS A 64 -0.87 -17.56 -21.27
CA LYS A 64 0.32 -17.28 -22.09
C LYS A 64 1.61 -17.86 -21.49
N VAL A 65 1.74 -17.83 -20.16
CA VAL A 65 2.94 -18.27 -19.43
C VAL A 65 2.95 -19.76 -19.08
N TYR A 66 4.12 -20.36 -18.85
CA TYR A 66 4.33 -21.75 -18.40
C TYR A 66 3.55 -22.83 -19.21
N ARG A 67 3.34 -22.60 -20.51
CA ARG A 67 2.65 -23.54 -21.43
C ARG A 67 3.38 -24.89 -21.49
N GLY A 68 2.62 -25.97 -21.65
CA GLY A 68 3.13 -27.35 -21.72
C GLY A 68 3.67 -27.94 -20.39
N LYS A 69 3.85 -27.12 -19.35
CA LYS A 69 4.30 -27.56 -18.02
C LYS A 69 3.10 -27.91 -17.14
N LYS A 70 3.22 -28.96 -16.31
CA LYS A 70 2.21 -29.34 -15.30
C LYS A 70 2.32 -28.46 -14.04
N ILE A 71 2.17 -27.15 -14.23
CA ILE A 71 2.20 -26.14 -13.17
C ILE A 71 0.80 -25.59 -12.99
N VAL A 72 0.31 -25.62 -11.74
CA VAL A 72 -0.97 -24.98 -11.37
C VAL A 72 -0.81 -23.48 -11.54
N LYS A 73 -1.78 -22.81 -12.15
CA LYS A 73 -1.78 -21.36 -12.36
C LYS A 73 -3.21 -20.86 -12.46
N GLY A 74 -3.46 -19.61 -12.10
CA GLY A 74 -4.81 -19.08 -12.03
C GLY A 74 -4.87 -17.71 -11.38
N ILE A 75 -6.08 -17.29 -11.05
CA ILE A 75 -6.36 -16.03 -10.35
C ILE A 75 -5.99 -16.21 -8.87
N SER A 76 -5.23 -15.26 -8.30
CA SER A 76 -4.96 -15.18 -6.85
C SER A 76 -5.98 -14.32 -6.12
N HIS A 77 -6.61 -13.37 -6.83
CA HIS A 77 -7.68 -12.53 -6.34
C HIS A 77 -8.54 -12.07 -7.52
N PRO A 78 -9.88 -12.19 -7.46
CA PRO A 78 -10.76 -11.79 -8.55
C PRO A 78 -10.63 -10.31 -8.85
N THR A 79 -10.99 -9.92 -10.07
CA THR A 79 -11.17 -8.52 -10.41
C THR A 79 -12.32 -7.95 -9.59
N THR A 80 -11.99 -6.87 -8.89
CA THR A 80 -12.88 -6.11 -8.03
C THR A 80 -12.68 -4.62 -8.30
N VAL A 81 -13.79 -3.89 -8.29
CA VAL A 81 -13.85 -2.44 -8.53
C VAL A 81 -14.79 -1.87 -7.48
N SER A 82 -14.23 -1.26 -6.43
CA SER A 82 -14.97 -0.78 -5.26
C SER A 82 -15.30 0.72 -5.34
N PRO A 83 -16.59 1.11 -5.27
CA PRO A 83 -17.04 2.50 -5.15
C PRO A 83 -16.42 3.26 -3.97
N SER A 84 -16.57 4.59 -3.93
CA SER A 84 -15.88 5.48 -2.98
C SER A 84 -15.84 4.98 -1.53
N SER A 85 -16.98 4.68 -0.93
CA SER A 85 -17.06 4.28 0.48
C SER A 85 -16.83 2.78 0.74
N PHE A 86 -16.72 1.94 -0.29
CA PHE A 86 -16.53 0.50 -0.12
C PHE A 86 -15.09 0.20 0.28
N VAL A 87 -14.93 -0.58 1.37
CA VAL A 87 -13.64 -1.07 1.87
C VAL A 87 -13.39 -2.47 1.35
N THR A 88 -14.37 -3.37 1.45
CA THR A 88 -14.27 -4.73 0.87
C THR A 88 -14.09 -4.64 -0.65
N PRO A 89 -13.21 -5.47 -1.25
CA PRO A 89 -13.10 -5.57 -2.71
C PRO A 89 -14.43 -6.02 -3.32
N TYR A 90 -15.07 -5.14 -4.10
CA TYR A 90 -16.44 -5.31 -4.57
C TYR A 90 -16.48 -5.93 -5.97
N THR A 91 -17.30 -6.97 -6.15
CA THR A 91 -17.31 -7.79 -7.35
C THR A 91 -18.70 -8.43 -7.53
N PRO A 92 -19.72 -7.64 -7.89
CA PRO A 92 -21.12 -8.04 -7.85
C PRO A 92 -21.44 -9.18 -8.82
N LEU A 93 -22.60 -9.81 -8.55
CA LEU A 93 -23.22 -10.80 -9.43
C LEU A 93 -23.96 -10.12 -10.59
N THR A 94 -24.05 -10.80 -11.72
CA THR A 94 -24.81 -10.34 -12.89
C THR A 94 -26.32 -10.44 -12.67
N SER A 95 -26.77 -11.44 -11.90
CA SER A 95 -28.20 -11.70 -11.69
C SER A 95 -28.80 -10.98 -10.48
N ASP A 96 -28.04 -10.16 -9.74
CA ASP A 96 -28.59 -9.24 -8.72
C ASP A 96 -28.71 -7.84 -9.36
N GLU A 97 -29.83 -7.61 -10.07
CA GLU A 97 -30.01 -6.50 -11.02
C GLU A 97 -29.62 -5.11 -10.49
N ALA A 98 -29.97 -4.81 -9.23
CA ALA A 98 -29.65 -3.52 -8.60
C ALA A 98 -28.13 -3.32 -8.39
N GLU A 99 -27.39 -4.38 -8.09
CA GLU A 99 -25.93 -4.35 -7.92
C GLU A 99 -25.22 -4.40 -9.28
N ALA A 100 -25.74 -5.19 -10.24
CA ALA A 100 -25.25 -5.24 -11.61
C ALA A 100 -25.45 -3.92 -12.39
N ALA A 101 -26.41 -3.09 -11.98
CA ALA A 101 -26.68 -1.78 -12.58
C ALA A 101 -25.75 -0.66 -12.09
N VAL A 102 -24.92 -0.88 -11.06
CA VAL A 102 -24.05 0.16 -10.50
C VAL A 102 -22.96 0.57 -11.51
N THR A 103 -22.93 1.87 -11.82
CA THR A 103 -21.95 2.51 -12.71
C THR A 103 -20.99 3.41 -11.92
N LEU A 104 -19.76 3.54 -12.40
CA LEU A 104 -18.80 4.50 -11.86
C LEU A 104 -19.25 5.95 -12.09
N LYS A 105 -18.93 6.85 -11.16
CA LYS A 105 -19.23 8.28 -11.25
C LYS A 105 -17.98 9.11 -11.51
N GLU A 106 -18.12 10.25 -12.18
CA GLU A 106 -17.01 11.20 -12.34
C GLU A 106 -16.59 11.77 -10.98
N GLY A 107 -15.29 11.93 -10.75
CA GLY A 107 -14.70 12.37 -9.49
C GLY A 107 -14.65 11.32 -8.37
N GLU A 108 -15.11 10.09 -8.63
CA GLU A 108 -15.19 9.02 -7.65
C GLU A 108 -13.84 8.37 -7.34
N ALA A 109 -13.54 8.10 -6.05
CA ALA A 109 -12.35 7.39 -5.62
C ALA A 109 -12.54 5.86 -5.67
N VAL A 110 -12.12 5.24 -6.77
CA VAL A 110 -12.37 3.83 -7.07
C VAL A 110 -11.14 2.99 -6.74
N LYS A 111 -11.32 1.93 -5.93
CA LYS A 111 -10.27 0.92 -5.69
C LYS A 111 -10.39 -0.17 -6.73
N ILE A 112 -9.27 -0.55 -7.35
CA ILE A 112 -9.19 -1.69 -8.26
C ILE A 112 -8.26 -2.71 -7.61
N GLN A 113 -8.75 -3.91 -7.29
CA GLN A 113 -7.93 -4.98 -6.72
C GLN A 113 -8.08 -6.28 -7.50
N LEU A 114 -6.96 -6.93 -7.82
CA LEU A 114 -6.90 -8.17 -8.58
C LEU A 114 -5.55 -8.87 -8.42
N GLY A 115 -5.41 -10.08 -8.96
CA GLY A 115 -4.09 -10.71 -9.06
C GLY A 115 -4.06 -12.11 -9.69
N ALA A 116 -2.85 -12.53 -10.05
CA ALA A 116 -2.53 -13.87 -10.55
C ALA A 116 -1.66 -14.68 -9.56
N GLN A 117 -1.67 -16.01 -9.72
CA GLN A 117 -0.75 -16.95 -9.06
C GLN A 117 -0.13 -17.93 -10.07
N ILE A 118 1.12 -18.30 -9.81
CA ILE A 118 1.86 -19.35 -10.52
C ILE A 118 2.41 -20.34 -9.49
N ASP A 119 2.10 -21.63 -9.65
CA ASP A 119 2.48 -22.73 -8.77
C ASP A 119 2.08 -22.55 -7.30
N GLY A 120 0.99 -21.81 -7.05
CA GLY A 120 0.58 -21.42 -5.69
C GLY A 120 1.31 -20.19 -5.15
N PHE A 121 2.23 -19.56 -5.89
CA PHE A 121 2.82 -18.28 -5.51
C PHE A 121 1.97 -17.15 -6.07
N GLY A 122 1.12 -16.58 -5.19
CA GLY A 122 0.18 -15.52 -5.53
C GLY A 122 0.78 -14.12 -5.40
N THR A 123 0.38 -13.23 -6.29
CA THR A 123 0.55 -11.78 -6.12
C THR A 123 -0.82 -11.13 -6.15
N ILE A 124 -1.06 -10.18 -5.26
CA ILE A 124 -2.26 -9.34 -5.26
C ILE A 124 -1.78 -7.90 -5.39
N VAL A 125 -2.49 -7.09 -6.17
CA VAL A 125 -2.23 -5.66 -6.31
C VAL A 125 -3.54 -4.90 -6.17
N CYS A 126 -3.49 -3.75 -5.50
CA CYS A 126 -4.61 -2.81 -5.43
C CYS A 126 -4.11 -1.38 -5.64
N ASP A 127 -4.84 -0.63 -6.45
CA ASP A 127 -4.66 0.81 -6.66
C ASP A 127 -5.94 1.58 -6.33
N THR A 128 -5.82 2.89 -6.08
CA THR A 128 -6.96 3.82 -6.03
C THR A 128 -6.78 4.92 -7.05
N ILE A 129 -7.76 5.05 -7.95
CA ILE A 129 -7.82 6.13 -8.93
C ILE A 129 -8.96 7.09 -8.61
N ILE A 130 -8.91 8.30 -9.19
CA ILE A 130 -10.08 9.16 -9.34
C ILE A 130 -10.61 8.98 -10.76
N VAL A 131 -11.91 8.71 -10.90
CA VAL A 131 -12.56 8.52 -12.21
C VAL A 131 -12.71 9.88 -12.92
N GLY A 132 -11.78 10.19 -13.81
CA GLY A 132 -11.77 11.43 -14.58
C GLY A 132 -11.44 12.68 -13.75
N GLY A 133 -11.47 13.83 -14.43
CA GLY A 133 -11.22 15.15 -13.82
C GLY A 133 -9.79 15.41 -13.36
N GLU A 134 -9.61 16.53 -12.65
CA GLU A 134 -8.35 16.94 -12.03
C GLU A 134 -8.31 16.54 -10.55
N ILE A 135 -7.18 15.94 -10.11
CA ILE A 135 -7.04 15.45 -8.74
C ILE A 135 -6.57 16.58 -7.81
N SER A 136 -7.52 17.21 -7.13
CA SER A 136 -7.28 18.33 -6.21
C SER A 136 -8.05 18.17 -4.89
N GLY A 137 -7.69 18.99 -3.89
CA GLY A 137 -8.39 19.08 -2.62
C GLY A 137 -8.45 17.74 -1.88
N ARG A 138 -9.63 17.35 -1.39
CA ARG A 138 -9.81 16.12 -0.61
C ARG A 138 -9.45 14.83 -1.36
N ASN A 139 -9.62 14.79 -2.68
CA ASN A 139 -9.18 13.64 -3.48
C ASN A 139 -7.64 13.55 -3.57
N ALA A 140 -6.95 14.70 -3.67
CA ALA A 140 -5.49 14.73 -3.59
C ALA A 140 -4.99 14.36 -2.18
N ASP A 141 -5.63 14.89 -1.14
CA ASP A 141 -5.35 14.53 0.27
C ASP A 141 -5.47 13.01 0.49
N LEU A 142 -6.54 12.38 0.00
CA LEU A 142 -6.77 10.94 0.11
C LEU A 142 -5.62 10.14 -0.50
N LEU A 143 -5.30 10.39 -1.78
CA LEU A 143 -4.27 9.64 -2.48
C LEU A 143 -2.88 9.86 -1.89
N LEU A 144 -2.54 11.10 -1.49
CA LEU A 144 -1.26 11.39 -0.85
C LEU A 144 -1.15 10.76 0.55
N ALA A 145 -2.22 10.79 1.35
CA ALA A 145 -2.27 10.13 2.64
C ALA A 145 -2.08 8.62 2.50
N THR A 146 -2.79 7.96 1.59
CA THR A 146 -2.65 6.51 1.33
C THR A 146 -1.26 6.18 0.80
N TYR A 147 -0.73 6.96 -0.15
CA TYR A 147 0.61 6.77 -0.71
C TYR A 147 1.71 6.88 0.34
N TYR A 148 1.76 7.97 1.11
CA TYR A 148 2.80 8.17 2.11
C TYR A 148 2.66 7.23 3.31
N ALA A 149 1.44 6.83 3.68
CA ALA A 149 1.23 5.83 4.71
C ALA A 149 1.75 4.45 4.24
N ASN A 150 1.52 4.07 2.98
CA ASN A 150 2.10 2.86 2.41
C ASN A 150 3.63 2.94 2.35
N GLU A 151 4.21 4.04 1.85
CA GLU A 151 5.66 4.24 1.81
C GLU A 151 6.31 4.18 3.20
N LEU A 152 5.63 4.69 4.24
CA LEU A 152 6.08 4.58 5.63
C LEU A 152 5.98 3.15 6.15
N LEU A 153 4.85 2.46 5.93
CA LEU A 153 4.64 1.07 6.36
C LEU A 153 5.71 0.15 5.77
N LEU A 154 5.98 0.26 4.46
CA LEU A 154 7.02 -0.53 3.79
C LEU A 154 8.40 -0.38 4.44
N ARG A 155 8.77 0.84 4.87
CA ARG A 155 10.03 1.09 5.57
C ARG A 155 10.03 0.51 6.99
N LEU A 156 8.90 0.62 7.70
CA LEU A 156 8.73 0.01 9.03
C LEU A 156 8.73 -1.53 8.99
N MET A 157 8.47 -2.14 7.82
CA MET A 157 8.57 -3.58 7.58
C MET A 157 9.98 -4.07 7.23
N VAL A 158 10.97 -3.18 7.06
CA VAL A 158 12.36 -3.59 6.82
C VAL A 158 12.96 -4.14 8.13
N PRO A 159 13.48 -5.39 8.14
CA PRO A 159 14.13 -5.95 9.32
C PRO A 159 15.29 -5.05 9.82
N PRO A 160 15.34 -4.70 11.13
CA PRO A 160 16.38 -3.84 11.67
C PRO A 160 17.80 -4.31 11.36
N GLY A 161 18.68 -3.38 10.99
CA GLY A 161 20.07 -3.67 10.62
C GLY A 161 20.28 -4.24 9.19
N LEU A 162 19.25 -4.73 8.50
CA LEU A 162 19.38 -5.36 7.17
C LEU A 162 20.01 -4.44 6.10
N LEU A 163 19.73 -3.14 6.20
CA LEU A 163 20.21 -2.09 5.30
C LEU A 163 21.23 -1.15 5.94
N ALA A 164 21.75 -1.50 7.12
CA ALA A 164 22.70 -0.63 7.82
C ALA A 164 24.01 -0.48 7.04
N THR A 165 24.39 0.77 6.80
CA THR A 165 25.68 1.18 6.24
C THR A 165 26.56 1.79 7.32
N GLY A 166 27.87 1.90 7.07
CA GLY A 166 28.81 2.50 8.01
C GLY A 166 29.81 1.50 8.58
N THR A 167 30.34 1.79 9.76
CA THR A 167 31.28 0.91 10.49
C THR A 167 30.58 -0.35 11.00
N ASP A 168 31.36 -1.32 11.48
CA ASP A 168 30.79 -2.56 12.01
C ASP A 168 30.12 -2.35 13.38
N GLU A 169 30.55 -1.34 14.15
CA GLU A 169 29.85 -0.88 15.35
C GLU A 169 28.48 -0.27 15.01
N GLU A 170 28.39 0.52 13.94
CA GLU A 170 27.13 1.14 13.49
C GLU A 170 26.13 0.07 13.00
N LYS A 171 26.61 -0.91 12.22
CA LYS A 171 25.80 -2.08 11.81
C LYS A 171 25.35 -2.91 13.01
N ALA A 172 26.26 -3.19 13.94
CA ALA A 172 25.94 -3.95 15.15
C ALA A 172 24.96 -3.21 16.07
N LYS A 173 25.01 -1.88 16.11
CA LYS A 173 24.03 -1.04 16.81
C LYS A 173 22.66 -1.11 16.12
N ALA A 174 22.60 -0.98 14.80
CA ALA A 174 21.36 -1.05 14.02
C ALA A 174 20.69 -2.43 14.10
N ALA A 175 21.47 -3.52 14.06
CA ALA A 175 20.95 -4.89 14.21
C ALA A 175 20.44 -5.23 15.63
N LYS A 176 20.79 -4.43 16.64
CA LYS A 176 20.27 -4.54 18.02
C LYS A 176 18.98 -3.74 18.24
N VAL A 177 18.56 -2.91 17.28
CA VAL A 177 17.28 -2.20 17.35
C VAL A 177 16.15 -3.23 17.22
N LYS A 178 15.20 -3.22 18.17
CA LYS A 178 14.03 -4.09 18.08
C LYS A 178 13.10 -3.61 16.96
N PRO A 179 12.45 -4.53 16.21
CA PRO A 179 11.44 -4.15 15.23
C PRO A 179 10.29 -3.38 15.91
N PRO A 180 9.66 -2.42 15.20
CA PRO A 180 8.60 -1.61 15.77
C PRO A 180 7.39 -2.47 16.14
N THR A 181 6.77 -2.21 17.29
CA THR A 181 5.52 -2.87 17.67
C THR A 181 4.38 -2.41 16.75
N GLN A 182 3.38 -3.25 16.49
CA GLN A 182 2.26 -2.89 15.61
C GLN A 182 1.47 -1.65 16.10
N SER A 183 1.44 -1.41 17.42
CA SER A 183 0.90 -0.17 18.00
C SER A 183 1.74 1.07 17.64
N LYS A 184 3.09 0.96 17.63
CA LYS A 184 3.98 2.04 17.17
C LYS A 184 3.88 2.25 15.66
N ILE A 185 3.72 1.17 14.87
CA ILE A 185 3.44 1.26 13.43
C ILE A 185 2.14 2.05 13.22
N THR A 186 1.04 1.66 13.87
CA THR A 186 -0.26 2.36 13.78
C THR A 186 -0.14 3.83 14.17
N ALA A 187 0.48 4.15 15.32
CA ALA A 187 0.64 5.53 15.77
C ALA A 187 1.49 6.40 14.83
N LEU A 188 2.48 5.83 14.14
CA LEU A 188 3.26 6.54 13.11
C LEU A 188 2.45 6.78 11.84
N LEU A 189 1.66 5.80 11.40
CA LEU A 189 0.78 5.92 10.24
C LEU A 189 -0.36 6.92 10.48
N GLU A 190 -0.91 6.96 11.69
CA GLU A 190 -1.88 7.98 12.11
C GLU A 190 -1.33 9.40 11.95
N LYS A 191 -0.06 9.65 12.31
CA LYS A 191 0.58 10.97 12.09
C LYS A 191 0.62 11.34 10.59
N VAL A 192 0.87 10.38 9.71
CA VAL A 192 0.86 10.60 8.25
C VAL A 192 -0.53 11.01 7.79
N VAL A 193 -1.55 10.20 8.05
CA VAL A 193 -2.90 10.45 7.51
C VAL A 193 -3.54 11.70 8.11
N LYS A 194 -3.28 11.99 9.40
CA LYS A 194 -3.70 13.24 10.05
C LYS A 194 -3.04 14.49 9.46
N SER A 195 -1.87 14.37 8.83
CA SER A 195 -1.25 15.50 8.09
C SER A 195 -2.04 15.92 6.84
N TYR A 196 -3.02 15.12 6.43
CA TYR A 196 -3.92 15.37 5.30
C TYR A 196 -5.41 15.40 5.74
N ASP A 197 -5.68 15.51 7.06
CA ASP A 197 -7.02 15.38 7.66
C ASP A 197 -7.75 14.07 7.29
N CYS A 198 -7.01 12.96 7.20
CA CYS A 198 -7.55 11.63 6.91
C CYS A 198 -7.35 10.69 8.11
N ASN A 199 -8.09 9.58 8.15
CA ASN A 199 -7.97 8.54 9.17
C ASN A 199 -7.61 7.18 8.57
N LEU A 200 -6.97 6.31 9.35
CA LEU A 200 -6.73 4.92 8.93
C LEU A 200 -8.06 4.14 8.95
N VAL A 201 -8.29 3.32 7.94
CA VAL A 201 -9.41 2.37 7.95
C VAL A 201 -9.11 1.27 8.97
N GLU A 202 -10.01 1.09 9.93
CA GLU A 202 -9.84 0.09 10.99
C GLU A 202 -9.78 -1.34 10.46
N HIS A 203 -8.97 -2.17 11.13
CA HIS A 203 -8.70 -3.56 10.75
C HIS A 203 -8.06 -3.79 9.37
N THR A 204 -7.56 -2.74 8.69
CA THR A 204 -6.70 -2.89 7.50
C THR A 204 -5.55 -3.85 7.84
N THR A 205 -5.45 -4.98 7.12
CA THR A 205 -4.55 -6.08 7.49
C THR A 205 -3.60 -6.44 6.35
N SER A 206 -2.30 -6.32 6.61
CA SER A 206 -1.25 -6.89 5.76
C SER A 206 -0.96 -8.34 6.18
N TRP A 207 -0.79 -9.24 5.22
CA TRP A 207 -0.61 -10.69 5.47
C TRP A 207 0.67 -11.22 4.85
N GLN A 208 1.31 -12.17 5.53
CA GLN A 208 2.36 -13.00 4.93
C GLN A 208 1.74 -13.93 3.87
N PHE A 209 2.41 -14.07 2.73
CA PHE A 209 2.05 -15.00 1.67
C PHE A 209 3.00 -16.20 1.69
N GLU A 210 2.45 -17.39 1.50
CA GLU A 210 3.18 -18.66 1.35
C GLU A 210 2.67 -19.39 0.09
N ARG A 211 3.25 -20.56 -0.23
CA ARG A 211 2.78 -21.34 -1.38
C ARG A 211 1.38 -21.90 -1.13
N ASN A 212 0.40 -21.45 -1.91
CA ASN A 212 -1.03 -21.66 -1.72
C ASN A 212 -1.58 -21.03 -0.43
N GLU A 213 -1.04 -19.89 0.03
CA GLU A 213 -1.67 -19.11 1.11
C GLU A 213 -1.42 -17.61 0.94
N ILE A 214 -2.47 -16.81 1.12
CA ILE A 214 -2.45 -15.34 1.07
C ILE A 214 -2.85 -14.70 2.40
N GLU A 215 -3.30 -15.50 3.37
CA GLU A 215 -3.54 -15.09 4.76
C GLU A 215 -2.71 -16.00 5.68
N GLY A 216 -1.39 -15.88 5.56
CA GLY A 216 -0.42 -16.69 6.30
C GLY A 216 -0.40 -16.44 7.80
N LYS A 217 0.55 -17.09 8.49
CA LYS A 217 0.60 -17.07 9.97
C LYS A 217 0.90 -15.68 10.53
N LYS A 218 1.78 -14.92 9.87
CA LYS A 218 2.10 -13.54 10.27
C LYS A 218 1.15 -12.54 9.61
N LYS A 219 0.71 -11.55 10.37
CA LYS A 219 -0.19 -10.47 9.94
C LYS A 219 0.05 -9.18 10.71
N ILE A 220 0.00 -8.04 10.04
CA ILE A 220 0.03 -6.70 10.65
C ILE A 220 -1.37 -6.11 10.54
N ILE A 221 -1.99 -5.78 11.67
CA ILE A 221 -3.33 -5.17 11.71
C ILE A 221 -3.20 -3.71 12.14
N LEU A 222 -3.68 -2.81 11.30
CA LEU A 222 -3.68 -1.37 11.53
C LEU A 222 -5.00 -0.94 12.20
N ALA A 223 -4.92 0.06 13.09
CA ALA A 223 -6.06 0.67 13.77
C ALA A 223 -7.12 -0.35 14.24
N PRO A 224 -6.77 -1.34 15.09
CA PRO A 224 -7.56 -2.57 15.25
C PRO A 224 -8.80 -2.46 16.14
N GLY A 225 -9.49 -1.31 16.18
CA GLY A 225 -10.86 -1.12 16.72
C GLY A 225 -11.19 -1.72 18.09
N ASP A 226 -11.47 -3.02 18.11
CA ASP A 226 -11.87 -3.87 19.24
C ASP A 226 -10.71 -4.40 20.12
N GLY A 227 -9.45 -4.16 19.73
CA GLY A 227 -8.26 -4.65 20.45
C GLY A 227 -7.68 -5.96 19.91
N THR A 228 -8.19 -6.47 18.79
CA THR A 228 -7.58 -7.55 18.00
C THR A 228 -6.11 -7.21 17.71
N LYS A 229 -5.23 -8.21 17.73
CA LYS A 229 -3.80 -8.01 17.48
C LYS A 229 -3.36 -8.77 16.24
N GLY A 230 -2.49 -8.16 15.45
CA GLY A 230 -1.68 -8.91 14.51
C GLY A 230 -0.62 -9.72 15.24
N ASP A 231 0.03 -10.60 14.50
CA ASP A 231 1.04 -11.52 15.02
C ASP A 231 2.21 -11.64 14.04
N GLY A 232 3.39 -11.96 14.56
CA GLY A 232 4.62 -12.04 13.79
C GLY A 232 5.22 -10.69 13.39
N ILE A 233 6.43 -10.78 12.84
CA ILE A 233 7.29 -9.68 12.39
C ILE A 233 7.78 -10.05 10.97
N PRO A 234 7.91 -9.10 10.04
CA PRO A 234 8.46 -9.38 8.71
C PRO A 234 9.94 -9.78 8.80
N GLU A 235 10.33 -10.85 8.10
CA GLU A 235 11.67 -11.44 8.13
C GLU A 235 12.25 -11.65 6.72
N VAL A 236 13.57 -11.78 6.63
CA VAL A 236 14.23 -12.14 5.36
C VAL A 236 13.82 -13.55 4.95
N GLY A 237 13.23 -13.67 3.77
CA GLY A 237 12.62 -14.90 3.26
C GLY A 237 11.10 -14.81 3.11
N ASP A 238 10.44 -13.84 3.76
CA ASP A 238 9.00 -13.65 3.63
C ASP A 238 8.60 -12.99 2.31
N VAL A 239 7.40 -13.36 1.83
CA VAL A 239 6.58 -12.54 0.93
C VAL A 239 5.38 -12.03 1.73
N TRP A 240 4.93 -10.81 1.44
CA TRP A 240 3.77 -10.20 2.10
C TRP A 240 2.87 -9.48 1.09
N GLY A 241 1.55 -9.61 1.25
CA GLY A 241 0.59 -8.65 0.73
C GLY A 241 0.46 -7.50 1.72
N VAL A 242 1.07 -6.36 1.41
CA VAL A 242 1.03 -5.16 2.26
C VAL A 242 -0.14 -4.29 1.84
N GLU A 243 -1.12 -4.14 2.73
CA GLU A 243 -2.32 -3.34 2.51
C GLU A 243 -2.28 -2.05 3.35
N MET A 244 -2.65 -0.94 2.71
CA MET A 244 -2.90 0.36 3.33
C MET A 244 -4.32 0.81 3.00
N GLY A 245 -5.05 1.32 4.00
CA GLY A 245 -6.42 1.81 3.86
C GLY A 245 -6.59 3.11 4.63
N VAL A 246 -7.09 4.14 3.94
CA VAL A 246 -7.27 5.50 4.48
C VAL A 246 -8.65 6.02 4.08
N SER A 247 -9.35 6.67 4.99
CA SER A 247 -10.65 7.29 4.78
C SER A 247 -10.59 8.80 4.94
N LEU A 248 -11.42 9.51 4.18
CA LEU A 248 -11.74 10.94 4.42
C LEU A 248 -12.66 11.14 5.64
N GLY A 249 -13.40 10.10 6.04
CA GLY A 249 -14.25 10.07 7.25
C GLY A 249 -13.48 9.64 8.50
N SER A 250 -14.18 9.07 9.47
CA SER A 250 -13.59 8.61 10.74
C SER A 250 -12.68 7.39 10.64
N GLY A 251 -12.68 6.69 9.49
CA GLY A 251 -11.96 5.42 9.31
C GLY A 251 -12.63 4.22 9.99
N LYS A 252 -13.81 4.43 10.60
CA LYS A 252 -14.66 3.36 11.13
C LYS A 252 -15.39 2.66 10.01
N ILE A 253 -15.65 1.36 10.16
CA ILE A 253 -16.37 0.55 9.17
C ILE A 253 -17.76 0.14 9.65
N LYS A 254 -18.64 -0.16 8.69
CA LYS A 254 -19.94 -0.80 8.92
C LYS A 254 -20.21 -1.83 7.83
N ASN A 255 -21.02 -2.84 8.13
CA ASN A 255 -21.56 -3.74 7.11
C ASN A 255 -22.50 -2.96 6.18
N PHE A 256 -22.41 -3.22 4.89
CA PHE A 256 -23.38 -2.79 3.88
C PHE A 256 -24.34 -3.95 3.59
N GLU A 257 -25.50 -3.64 3.01
CA GLU A 257 -26.55 -4.64 2.71
C GLU A 257 -26.29 -5.42 1.40
N ASN A 258 -25.28 -5.02 0.63
CA ASN A 258 -24.79 -5.69 -0.58
C ASN A 258 -24.47 -7.16 -0.34
N ARG A 259 -24.71 -8.02 -1.35
CA ARG A 259 -24.38 -9.44 -1.24
C ARG A 259 -22.87 -9.65 -1.07
N PRO A 260 -22.43 -10.42 -0.05
CA PRO A 260 -21.07 -10.95 0.00
C PRO A 260 -20.85 -11.92 -1.17
N THR A 261 -20.01 -11.55 -2.14
CA THR A 261 -19.65 -12.41 -3.29
C THR A 261 -18.20 -12.87 -3.28
N LEU A 262 -17.32 -12.18 -2.54
CA LEU A 262 -15.92 -12.51 -2.40
C LEU A 262 -15.75 -13.56 -1.29
N HIS A 263 -15.19 -14.72 -1.64
CA HIS A 263 -14.94 -15.83 -0.71
C HIS A 263 -13.58 -16.46 -0.97
N ARG A 264 -13.07 -17.28 -0.04
CA ARG A 264 -11.97 -18.23 -0.31
C ARG A 264 -12.20 -19.58 0.35
N ARG A 265 -11.57 -20.65 -0.18
CA ARG A 265 -11.59 -21.95 0.49
C ARG A 265 -10.62 -21.97 1.68
N THR A 266 -11.05 -22.51 2.80
CA THR A 266 -10.19 -22.75 3.97
C THR A 266 -9.49 -24.12 3.85
N THR A 267 -8.70 -24.47 4.86
CA THR A 267 -8.12 -25.83 5.04
C THR A 267 -9.01 -26.75 5.89
N LEU A 268 -10.15 -26.26 6.39
CA LEU A 268 -11.06 -27.05 7.22
C LEU A 268 -11.82 -28.07 6.37
N THR A 269 -12.13 -29.22 6.96
CA THR A 269 -12.93 -30.27 6.33
C THR A 269 -14.30 -30.35 6.98
N TYR A 270 -15.35 -30.36 6.15
CA TYR A 270 -16.74 -30.49 6.59
C TYR A 270 -17.51 -31.40 5.62
N ALA A 271 -18.30 -32.31 6.15
CA ALA A 271 -19.15 -33.19 5.36
C ALA A 271 -20.40 -32.45 4.86
N LEU A 272 -20.24 -31.67 3.78
CA LEU A 272 -21.35 -31.00 3.08
C LEU A 272 -22.45 -32.01 2.74
N LYS A 273 -23.72 -31.64 2.98
CA LYS A 273 -24.87 -32.52 2.77
C LYS A 273 -25.53 -32.26 1.41
N ARG A 274 -25.69 -30.98 1.01
CA ARG A 274 -26.44 -30.62 -0.20
C ARG A 274 -25.63 -30.92 -1.48
N PRO A 275 -26.27 -31.42 -2.56
CA PRO A 275 -25.62 -31.62 -3.86
C PRO A 275 -25.03 -30.34 -4.45
N SER A 276 -25.74 -29.20 -4.35
CA SER A 276 -25.26 -27.90 -4.83
C SER A 276 -23.99 -27.46 -4.11
N SER A 277 -23.94 -27.53 -2.78
CA SER A 277 -22.72 -27.20 -2.02
C SER A 277 -21.53 -28.08 -2.41
N LYS A 278 -21.75 -29.38 -2.65
CA LYS A 278 -20.72 -30.30 -3.16
C LYS A 278 -20.25 -29.92 -4.56
N LYS A 279 -21.17 -29.54 -5.46
CA LYS A 279 -20.84 -29.03 -6.82
C LYS A 279 -19.93 -27.81 -6.72
N ILE A 280 -20.37 -26.78 -5.99
CA ILE A 280 -19.64 -25.52 -5.84
C ILE A 280 -18.27 -25.72 -5.17
N LEU A 281 -18.17 -26.55 -4.12
CA LEU A 281 -16.86 -26.86 -3.52
C LEU A 281 -15.93 -27.55 -4.53
N ASN A 282 -16.42 -28.53 -5.28
CA ASN A 282 -15.61 -29.24 -6.28
C ASN A 282 -15.15 -28.34 -7.44
N GLU A 283 -15.98 -27.40 -7.86
CA GLU A 283 -15.65 -26.38 -8.85
C GLU A 283 -14.55 -25.44 -8.34
N VAL A 284 -14.74 -24.87 -7.14
CA VAL A 284 -13.77 -23.98 -6.49
C VAL A 284 -12.43 -24.66 -6.24
N VAL A 285 -12.44 -25.92 -5.78
CA VAL A 285 -11.22 -26.74 -5.61
C VAL A 285 -10.41 -26.85 -6.90
N LYS A 286 -11.07 -26.98 -8.05
CA LYS A 286 -10.44 -27.14 -9.37
C LYS A 286 -9.98 -25.80 -9.97
N LYS A 287 -10.80 -24.75 -9.87
CA LYS A 287 -10.58 -23.46 -10.55
C LYS A 287 -9.69 -22.50 -9.74
N PHE A 288 -9.86 -22.45 -8.42
CA PHE A 288 -9.18 -21.47 -7.54
C PHE A 288 -8.32 -22.11 -6.43
N GLY A 289 -8.58 -23.38 -6.10
CA GLY A 289 -7.89 -24.09 -5.03
C GLY A 289 -8.24 -23.53 -3.65
N VAL A 290 -7.43 -22.59 -3.16
CA VAL A 290 -7.56 -21.88 -1.86
C VAL A 290 -7.51 -20.36 -1.99
N PHE A 291 -7.27 -19.84 -3.20
CA PHE A 291 -7.24 -18.42 -3.45
C PHE A 291 -8.66 -17.82 -3.40
N PRO A 292 -8.78 -16.52 -3.04
CA PRO A 292 -10.01 -15.77 -3.21
C PRO A 292 -10.62 -15.88 -4.61
N PHE A 293 -11.95 -15.95 -4.66
CA PHE A 293 -12.77 -15.99 -5.87
C PHE A 293 -14.07 -15.20 -5.65
N SER A 294 -14.68 -14.75 -6.74
CA SER A 294 -16.04 -14.19 -6.73
C SER A 294 -17.07 -15.26 -7.09
N LEU A 295 -18.24 -15.24 -6.45
CA LEU A 295 -19.38 -16.07 -6.87
C LEU A 295 -19.77 -15.86 -8.34
N ARG A 296 -19.47 -14.70 -8.96
CA ARG A 296 -19.70 -14.42 -10.39
C ARG A 296 -18.82 -15.29 -11.29
N GLN A 297 -17.64 -15.72 -10.82
CA GLN A 297 -16.68 -16.48 -11.62
C GLN A 297 -17.02 -17.99 -11.72
N LEU A 298 -18.14 -18.40 -11.13
CA LEU A 298 -18.66 -19.76 -11.12
C LEU A 298 -19.64 -19.99 -12.30
N GLU A 299 -19.81 -21.24 -12.72
CA GLU A 299 -20.57 -21.62 -13.92
C GLU A 299 -22.06 -21.25 -13.89
N ASP A 300 -22.70 -21.25 -12.73
CA ASP A 300 -24.14 -20.93 -12.55
C ASP A 300 -24.34 -20.14 -11.24
N GLU A 301 -24.74 -18.87 -11.35
CA GLU A 301 -24.92 -17.98 -10.19
C GLU A 301 -26.04 -18.43 -9.23
N ARG A 302 -27.02 -19.19 -9.69
CA ARG A 302 -28.12 -19.70 -8.84
C ARG A 302 -27.63 -20.87 -7.99
N ASP A 303 -26.89 -21.82 -8.57
CA ASP A 303 -26.21 -22.88 -7.85
C ASP A 303 -25.18 -22.30 -6.87
N ALA A 304 -24.46 -21.25 -7.27
CA ALA A 304 -23.54 -20.51 -6.41
C ALA A 304 -24.26 -19.93 -5.18
N LYS A 305 -25.33 -19.14 -5.38
CA LYS A 305 -26.16 -18.54 -4.30
C LYS A 305 -26.73 -19.60 -3.34
N VAL A 306 -27.07 -20.80 -3.80
CA VAL A 306 -27.66 -21.86 -2.95
C VAL A 306 -26.59 -22.72 -2.26
N GLY A 307 -25.51 -23.06 -2.96
CA GLY A 307 -24.45 -23.95 -2.47
C GLY A 307 -23.54 -23.27 -1.43
N VAL A 308 -23.26 -21.98 -1.62
CA VAL A 308 -22.37 -21.20 -0.75
C VAL A 308 -22.81 -21.18 0.72
N VAL A 309 -24.12 -21.15 0.98
CA VAL A 309 -24.69 -21.03 2.33
C VAL A 309 -24.26 -22.16 3.26
N GLU A 310 -24.17 -23.40 2.74
CA GLU A 310 -23.67 -24.51 3.56
C GLU A 310 -22.14 -24.49 3.66
N CYS A 311 -21.43 -24.05 2.62
CA CYS A 311 -19.97 -23.96 2.61
C CYS A 311 -19.44 -22.95 3.63
N VAL A 312 -20.09 -21.77 3.74
CA VAL A 312 -19.76 -20.74 4.73
C VAL A 312 -20.14 -21.21 6.14
N ARG A 313 -21.36 -21.75 6.34
CA ARG A 313 -21.79 -22.28 7.65
C ARG A 313 -20.93 -23.47 8.13
N GLY A 314 -20.40 -24.26 7.21
CA GLY A 314 -19.46 -25.35 7.50
C GLY A 314 -18.00 -24.90 7.65
N ASN A 315 -17.72 -23.59 7.53
CA ASN A 315 -16.39 -22.98 7.54
C ASN A 315 -15.40 -23.54 6.48
N VAL A 316 -15.88 -24.25 5.45
CA VAL A 316 -15.03 -24.68 4.31
C VAL A 316 -14.78 -23.53 3.34
N PHE A 317 -15.67 -22.54 3.29
CA PHE A 317 -15.41 -21.23 2.70
C PHE A 317 -15.37 -20.17 3.80
N ARG A 318 -14.40 -19.25 3.71
CA ARG A 318 -14.43 -17.96 4.39
C ARG A 318 -15.22 -16.99 3.53
N GLN A 319 -16.22 -16.34 4.11
CA GLN A 319 -16.92 -15.22 3.50
C GLN A 319 -16.23 -13.90 3.86
N TYR A 320 -16.06 -13.01 2.89
CA TYR A 320 -15.66 -11.62 3.15
C TYR A 320 -16.94 -10.78 3.09
N GLU A 321 -17.41 -10.34 4.26
CA GLU A 321 -18.59 -9.45 4.35
C GLU A 321 -18.34 -8.15 3.59
N VAL A 322 -19.40 -7.57 3.00
CA VAL A 322 -19.28 -6.26 2.36
C VAL A 322 -19.27 -5.19 3.46
N VAL A 323 -18.12 -4.59 3.70
CA VAL A 323 -17.95 -3.46 4.60
C VAL A 323 -17.53 -2.22 3.83
N GLY A 324 -17.93 -1.07 4.35
CA GLY A 324 -17.50 0.23 3.88
C GLY A 324 -17.39 1.23 5.02
N ASP A 325 -16.93 2.44 4.69
CA ASP A 325 -16.81 3.54 5.63
C ASP A 325 -18.15 3.83 6.33
N LYS A 326 -18.07 4.00 7.65
CA LYS A 326 -19.24 4.20 8.52
C LYS A 326 -19.97 5.49 8.20
N ASP A 327 -19.25 6.53 7.86
CA ASP A 327 -19.77 7.87 7.59
C ASP A 327 -20.20 8.01 6.12
N GLY A 328 -19.79 7.05 5.27
CA GLY A 328 -20.09 7.02 3.84
C GLY A 328 -19.07 7.79 3.00
N GLU A 329 -17.96 8.19 3.61
CA GLU A 329 -16.92 9.00 2.98
C GLU A 329 -16.01 8.18 2.05
N PRO A 330 -15.32 8.82 1.09
CA PRO A 330 -14.37 8.16 0.22
C PRO A 330 -13.18 7.52 0.97
N VAL A 331 -12.89 6.28 0.58
CA VAL A 331 -11.75 5.48 1.03
C VAL A 331 -10.79 5.29 -0.12
N GLY A 332 -9.49 5.42 0.15
CA GLY A 332 -8.40 5.01 -0.72
C GLY A 332 -7.66 3.82 -0.12
N ARG A 333 -7.36 2.80 -0.94
CA ARG A 333 -6.52 1.66 -0.57
C ARG A 333 -5.39 1.44 -1.56
N LEU A 334 -4.27 0.92 -1.07
CA LEU A 334 -3.19 0.36 -1.89
C LEU A 334 -2.88 -1.03 -1.35
N LEU A 335 -2.59 -1.99 -2.24
CA LEU A 335 -2.07 -3.31 -1.85
C LEU A 335 -0.86 -3.61 -2.73
N THR A 336 0.30 -3.82 -2.09
CA THR A 336 1.57 -4.13 -2.74
C THR A 336 2.05 -5.50 -2.28
N THR A 337 2.24 -6.43 -3.21
CA THR A 337 2.96 -7.68 -2.90
C THR A 337 4.46 -7.41 -2.87
N ILE A 338 5.12 -7.74 -1.76
CA ILE A 338 6.57 -7.52 -1.54
C ILE A 338 7.29 -8.83 -1.25
N ALA A 339 8.60 -8.86 -1.49
CA ALA A 339 9.51 -9.91 -1.05
C ALA A 339 10.65 -9.32 -0.23
N ILE A 340 10.90 -9.85 0.98
CA ILE A 340 11.99 -9.40 1.85
C ILE A 340 13.19 -10.30 1.65
N THR A 341 14.27 -9.74 1.12
CA THR A 341 15.48 -10.46 0.73
C THR A 341 16.70 -9.99 1.52
N LYS A 342 17.85 -10.65 1.36
CA LYS A 342 19.15 -10.18 1.88
C LYS A 342 19.56 -8.78 1.34
N ASN A 343 18.85 -8.27 0.33
CA ASN A 343 19.03 -6.93 -0.25
C ASN A 343 17.96 -5.92 0.21
N GLY A 344 17.12 -6.28 1.18
CA GLY A 344 15.96 -5.48 1.61
C GLY A 344 14.66 -5.93 0.97
N LEU A 345 13.64 -5.08 1.15
CA LEU A 345 12.29 -5.22 0.63
C LEU A 345 12.27 -4.86 -0.85
N GLN A 346 11.77 -5.77 -1.68
CA GLN A 346 11.51 -5.56 -3.10
C GLN A 346 10.00 -5.50 -3.30
N LYS A 347 9.50 -4.43 -3.94
CA LYS A 347 8.12 -4.42 -4.48
C LYS A 347 8.09 -5.41 -5.64
N ILE A 348 7.20 -6.40 -5.58
CA ILE A 348 7.08 -7.46 -6.57
C ILE A 348 5.90 -7.16 -7.50
N ALA A 349 4.71 -6.94 -6.94
CA ALA A 349 3.56 -6.37 -7.64
C ALA A 349 3.11 -5.12 -6.89
N ALA A 350 3.13 -3.96 -7.55
CA ALA A 350 2.74 -2.68 -6.98
C ALA A 350 1.78 -1.92 -7.90
N PRO A 351 0.92 -1.06 -7.37
CA PRO A 351 0.25 -0.05 -8.18
C PRO A 351 1.29 0.91 -8.80
N PRO A 352 0.99 1.56 -9.94
CA PRO A 352 1.84 2.60 -10.51
C PRO A 352 2.25 3.65 -9.49
N THR A 353 3.47 4.18 -9.59
CA THR A 353 3.87 5.29 -8.70
C THR A 353 3.09 6.54 -9.10
N PRO A 354 2.33 7.17 -8.19
CA PRO A 354 1.54 8.34 -8.53
C PRO A 354 2.43 9.52 -8.93
N ASP A 355 2.04 10.20 -10.01
CA ASP A 355 2.65 11.46 -10.41
C ASP A 355 2.25 12.56 -9.43
N LEU A 356 3.08 12.76 -8.41
CA LEU A 356 2.86 13.73 -7.33
C LEU A 356 2.67 15.17 -7.84
N SER A 357 3.09 15.50 -9.08
CA SER A 357 2.87 16.83 -9.65
C SER A 357 1.41 17.09 -10.09
N LYS A 358 0.61 16.02 -10.25
CA LYS A 358 -0.81 16.08 -10.57
C LYS A 358 -1.72 16.11 -9.34
N LEU A 359 -1.19 15.88 -8.14
CA LEU A 359 -1.93 15.82 -6.88
C LEU A 359 -1.88 17.18 -6.17
N LYS A 360 -2.94 17.98 -6.31
CA LYS A 360 -2.96 19.38 -5.84
C LYS A 360 -3.56 19.53 -4.44
N THR A 361 -2.70 19.76 -3.44
CA THR A 361 -3.07 20.13 -2.05
C THR A 361 -2.04 21.12 -1.48
N ASP A 362 -2.44 21.89 -0.47
CA ASP A 362 -1.57 22.73 0.36
C ASP A 362 -1.02 21.98 1.59
N LYS A 363 -1.57 20.79 1.89
CA LYS A 363 -1.19 19.94 3.01
C LYS A 363 0.10 19.17 2.76
N LYS A 364 0.82 18.87 3.83
CA LYS A 364 2.08 18.11 3.79
C LYS A 364 2.40 17.53 5.15
N ILE A 365 3.19 16.47 5.15
CA ILE A 365 3.75 15.86 6.36
C ILE A 365 4.79 16.81 6.97
N THR A 366 4.65 17.12 8.26
CA THR A 366 5.59 17.98 9.01
C THR A 366 6.22 17.29 10.23
N ASP A 367 5.80 16.08 10.58
CA ASP A 367 6.37 15.33 11.71
C ASP A 367 7.80 14.86 11.38
N GLU A 368 8.78 15.32 12.16
CA GLU A 368 10.20 15.02 11.90
C GLU A 368 10.55 13.54 12.01
N GLU A 369 9.88 12.77 12.89
CA GLU A 369 10.13 11.33 13.05
C GLU A 369 9.69 10.59 11.79
N VAL A 370 8.49 10.90 11.29
CA VAL A 370 7.96 10.37 10.03
C VAL A 370 8.86 10.74 8.84
N LEU A 371 9.25 12.01 8.71
CA LEU A 371 10.10 12.47 7.59
C LEU A 371 11.46 11.76 7.58
N LYS A 372 12.11 11.62 8.74
CA LYS A 372 13.38 10.88 8.89
C LYS A 372 13.24 9.38 8.59
N ILE A 373 12.06 8.79 8.73
CA ILE A 373 11.81 7.41 8.30
C ILE A 373 11.60 7.38 6.78
N LEU A 374 10.80 8.27 6.19
CA LEU A 374 10.54 8.32 4.74
C LEU A 374 11.81 8.51 3.90
N GLU A 375 12.84 9.17 4.44
CA GLU A 375 14.17 9.28 3.81
C GLU A 375 14.97 7.95 3.80
N GLN A 376 14.61 6.96 4.62
CA GLN A 376 15.30 5.68 4.69
C GLN A 376 15.05 4.83 3.43
N PRO A 377 16.05 4.10 2.93
CA PRO A 377 15.86 3.14 1.86
C PRO A 377 15.10 1.91 2.38
N PHE A 378 14.26 1.30 1.54
CA PHE A 378 13.69 -0.04 1.81
C PHE A 378 14.45 -1.17 1.10
N ALA A 379 15.38 -0.86 0.19
CA ALA A 379 16.27 -1.82 -0.47
C ALA A 379 17.69 -1.25 -0.63
N LYS A 380 18.69 -2.11 -0.79
CA LYS A 380 20.08 -1.70 -1.11
C LYS A 380 20.14 -1.09 -2.51
N GLU A 381 20.83 0.05 -2.64
CA GLU A 381 21.08 0.65 -3.95
C GLU A 381 21.84 -0.31 -4.88
N THR A 382 21.24 -0.63 -6.01
CA THR A 382 21.90 -1.33 -7.10
C THR A 382 22.88 -0.38 -7.81
N LYS A 383 24.17 -0.47 -7.46
CA LYS A 383 25.21 0.19 -8.26
C LYS A 383 25.17 -0.37 -9.68
N ALA A 384 24.68 0.43 -10.63
CA ALA A 384 24.65 0.09 -12.05
C ALA A 384 26.05 -0.38 -12.50
N LYS A 385 26.15 -1.63 -12.94
CA LYS A 385 27.40 -2.17 -13.48
C LYS A 385 27.68 -1.48 -14.81
N ASN A 386 28.55 -0.48 -14.81
CA ASN A 386 29.10 0.12 -16.02
C ASN A 386 29.67 -0.98 -16.94
N LYS A 387 28.89 -1.41 -17.94
CA LYS A 387 29.33 -2.30 -19.02
C LYS A 387 30.37 -1.57 -19.87
N LYS A 388 31.63 -1.63 -19.44
CA LYS A 388 32.78 -1.07 -20.14
C LYS A 388 32.88 -1.76 -21.51
N LYS A 389 32.45 -1.07 -22.58
CA LYS A 389 32.47 -1.57 -23.96
C LYS A 389 33.84 -2.19 -24.30
N LYS A 390 33.87 -3.51 -24.55
CA LYS A 390 34.94 -4.16 -25.29
C LYS A 390 34.34 -4.78 -26.55
N LYS A 391 34.73 -4.23 -27.70
CA LYS A 391 34.10 -4.48 -29.02
C LYS A 391 34.89 -5.57 -29.74
N ALA A 392 34.29 -6.72 -30.02
CA ALA A 392 34.78 -7.70 -31.00
C ALA A 392 33.61 -8.58 -31.51
N LYS A 393 33.50 -8.72 -32.84
CA LYS A 393 32.63 -9.67 -33.57
C LYS A 393 33.14 -11.12 -33.32
N LYS A 394 32.45 -12.26 -33.54
CA LYS A 394 31.26 -12.74 -34.30
C LYS A 394 30.79 -14.04 -33.55
N ALA A 395 29.62 -14.69 -33.72
CA ALA A 395 28.39 -14.49 -34.50
C ALA A 395 27.22 -15.32 -33.91
N ALA A 396 25.98 -15.01 -34.32
CA ALA A 396 24.80 -15.88 -34.48
C ALA A 396 24.51 -17.05 -33.50
N ALA A 397 23.60 -16.79 -32.56
CA ALA A 397 22.38 -17.56 -32.35
C ALA A 397 21.30 -16.60 -31.80
N ALA A 398 20.04 -16.77 -32.17
CA ALA A 398 18.95 -15.90 -31.71
C ALA A 398 18.13 -16.59 -30.64
N ASP A 399 17.87 -15.88 -29.55
CA ASP A 399 16.78 -16.10 -28.59
C ASP A 399 16.34 -14.69 -28.14
N ASP A 400 15.02 -14.46 -28.04
CA ASP A 400 14.47 -13.14 -27.72
C ASP A 400 14.50 -12.89 -26.20
N ASP A 401 15.25 -11.87 -25.77
CA ASP A 401 15.26 -11.34 -24.40
C ASP A 401 14.44 -10.03 -24.34
N GLU A 402 13.52 -9.92 -23.39
CA GLU A 402 12.68 -8.73 -23.16
C GLU A 402 13.49 -7.56 -22.57
N GLU A 403 13.43 -6.37 -23.19
CA GLU A 403 13.93 -5.13 -22.59
C GLU A 403 12.90 -4.56 -21.59
N SER A 404 13.31 -4.33 -20.34
CA SER A 404 12.51 -3.62 -19.31
C SER A 404 13.26 -2.40 -18.79
N SER A 405 12.85 -1.23 -19.27
CA SER A 405 12.83 0.09 -18.60
C SER A 405 13.89 0.41 -17.53
N ASP A 406 14.92 1.17 -17.92
CA ASP A 406 15.90 1.83 -17.03
C ASP A 406 15.40 3.18 -16.43
N GLU A 407 14.12 3.55 -16.62
CA GLU A 407 13.62 4.92 -16.39
C GLU A 407 13.34 5.27 -14.90
N ASP A 408 12.97 4.29 -14.07
CA ASP A 408 12.53 4.52 -12.68
C ASP A 408 13.61 5.14 -11.77
N ILE A 409 14.89 4.87 -12.04
CA ILE A 409 16.01 5.33 -11.22
C ILE A 409 16.37 6.80 -11.51
N ALA A 410 16.02 7.32 -12.70
CA ALA A 410 16.28 8.71 -13.06
C ALA A 410 15.41 9.69 -12.26
N HIS A 411 14.13 9.37 -12.07
CA HIS A 411 13.19 10.20 -11.32
C HIS A 411 13.54 10.31 -9.82
N LEU A 412 14.01 9.23 -9.20
CA LEU A 412 14.51 9.24 -7.80
C LEU A 412 15.65 10.24 -7.58
N ARG A 413 16.57 10.39 -8.54
CA ARG A 413 17.66 11.38 -8.45
C ARG A 413 17.15 12.83 -8.53
N GLN A 414 16.15 13.09 -9.36
CA GLN A 414 15.49 14.41 -9.37
C GLN A 414 14.72 14.68 -8.07
N PHE A 415 14.07 13.67 -7.48
CA PHE A 415 13.31 13.79 -6.25
C PHE A 415 14.18 14.21 -5.05
N PHE A 416 15.30 13.51 -4.80
CA PHE A 416 16.25 13.91 -3.74
C PHE A 416 16.91 15.27 -3.99
N SER A 417 17.05 15.71 -5.24
CA SER A 417 17.50 17.08 -5.54
C SER A 417 16.46 18.15 -5.19
N ARG A 418 15.16 17.85 -5.36
CA ARG A 418 14.04 18.79 -5.11
C ARG A 418 13.71 18.95 -3.62
N ILE A 419 13.82 17.88 -2.81
CA ILE A 419 13.67 17.97 -1.35
C ILE A 419 14.67 18.98 -0.75
N ARG A 420 15.89 19.03 -1.30
CA ARG A 420 16.94 19.96 -0.88
C ARG A 420 16.64 21.45 -1.14
N PHE A 421 15.59 21.76 -1.91
CA PHE A 421 15.24 23.12 -2.34
C PHE A 421 13.91 23.66 -1.77
N HIS A 422 13.16 22.89 -0.97
CA HIS A 422 11.89 23.33 -0.38
C HIS A 422 11.92 23.58 1.14
N ILE A 423 13.13 23.67 1.71
CA ILE A 423 13.35 24.30 3.01
C ILE A 423 13.56 25.81 2.76
N SER A 424 12.79 26.66 3.45
CA SER A 424 12.87 28.13 3.27
C SER A 424 14.30 28.67 3.48
N PRO A 425 14.82 29.54 2.60
CA PRO A 425 16.10 30.22 2.81
C PRO A 425 16.14 31.19 4.00
N SER A 426 15.02 31.46 4.68
CA SER A 426 14.86 32.57 5.63
C SER A 426 15.48 32.37 7.03
N LEU A 427 16.30 31.33 7.25
CA LEU A 427 17.01 31.12 8.53
C LEU A 427 18.52 30.83 8.41
N TYR A 428 19.13 31.07 7.25
CA TYR A 428 20.57 30.94 7.04
C TYR A 428 21.27 32.27 6.67
N SER A 429 20.94 33.35 7.38
CA SER A 429 21.66 34.64 7.26
C SER A 429 21.77 35.37 8.60
N ARG A 430 22.37 34.70 9.61
CA ARG A 430 22.80 35.36 10.84
C ARG A 430 23.90 34.66 11.65
N HIS A 431 24.75 33.84 11.01
CA HIS A 431 25.97 33.28 11.63
C HIS A 431 27.03 32.83 10.61
N LEU A 432 27.46 33.71 9.69
CA LEU A 432 28.66 33.44 8.87
C LEU A 432 29.41 34.71 8.37
N VAL A 433 29.59 35.71 9.24
CA VAL A 433 30.51 36.84 8.99
C VAL A 433 31.43 37.04 10.20
N LEU A 434 32.24 36.03 10.51
CA LEU A 434 33.27 36.15 11.56
C LEU A 434 34.55 35.32 11.32
N PHE A 435 34.88 34.99 10.06
CA PHE A 435 36.16 34.35 9.70
C PHE A 435 36.64 34.78 8.30
N SER A 436 37.05 36.05 8.14
CA SER A 436 37.89 36.52 7.01
C SER A 436 38.23 38.03 7.06
N ARG A 437 38.89 38.52 8.14
CA ARG A 437 39.68 39.77 8.10
C ARG A 437 40.60 39.96 9.32
N VAL A 438 41.63 39.11 9.43
CA VAL A 438 42.79 39.36 10.32
C VAL A 438 44.08 39.21 9.50
N ALA A 439 44.36 40.21 8.67
CA ALA A 439 45.69 40.52 8.11
C ALA A 439 45.61 41.84 7.32
N ARG A 440 46.59 42.74 7.54
CA ARG A 440 46.80 44.01 6.81
C ARG A 440 45.69 45.08 7.05
N LEU A 441 45.97 46.33 7.45
CA LEU A 441 47.22 47.12 7.52
C LEU A 441 47.31 47.95 8.82
N LYS A 442 48.55 48.33 9.20
CA LYS A 442 48.86 49.44 10.12
C LYS A 442 48.80 50.77 9.34
N GLY A 443 48.41 51.88 9.99
CA GLY A 443 48.69 53.24 9.48
C GLY A 443 47.75 54.29 10.04
N GLY A 444 48.28 55.25 10.83
CA GLY A 444 47.51 56.24 11.61
C GLY A 444 46.78 57.33 10.81
N GLY A 445 46.14 58.26 11.52
CA GLY A 445 45.44 59.41 10.91
C GLY A 445 44.35 60.02 11.78
N ASP A 446 44.74 60.87 12.72
CA ASP A 446 43.92 61.73 13.59
C ASP A 446 42.90 62.63 12.83
N SER A 447 41.66 62.80 13.34
CA SER A 447 41.09 64.12 13.69
C SER A 447 39.55 64.19 13.93
N ARG A 448 39.19 64.75 15.09
CA ARG A 448 38.08 65.68 15.43
C ARG A 448 36.61 65.33 15.14
N ALA A 449 35.79 65.48 16.20
CA ALA A 449 34.34 65.67 16.18
C ALA A 449 33.95 67.12 15.78
N PRO A 450 32.65 67.47 15.64
CA PRO A 450 31.82 67.73 16.84
C PRO A 450 30.37 67.21 16.79
N ASN A 451 29.73 67.15 17.97
CA ASN A 451 28.28 67.09 18.15
C ASN A 451 27.66 68.49 17.89
N PRO A 452 26.34 68.62 17.73
CA PRO A 452 25.63 69.27 18.82
C PRO A 452 24.26 68.68 19.18
N ASP A 453 23.87 69.02 20.40
CA ASP A 453 22.70 68.61 21.15
C ASP A 453 21.36 69.10 20.56
N LEU A 454 20.26 68.49 21.01
CA LEU A 454 19.09 69.24 21.51
C LEU A 454 18.15 68.32 22.33
N ASP A 455 17.96 68.67 23.61
CA ASP A 455 16.91 68.13 24.47
C ASP A 455 15.52 68.57 24.02
N TYR A 456 14.48 67.78 24.35
CA TYR A 456 13.33 68.30 25.12
C TYR A 456 12.47 67.19 25.77
N ASP A 457 12.77 67.02 27.06
CA ASP A 457 12.00 66.59 28.23
C ASP A 457 10.45 66.36 28.19
N THR A 458 10.02 65.65 29.25
CA THR A 458 8.69 65.59 29.92
C THR A 458 7.64 64.53 29.53
N ASN A 459 7.48 63.57 30.45
CA ASN A 459 6.23 63.17 31.18
C ASN A 459 4.93 62.93 30.36
N ASN A 460 4.08 61.93 30.69
CA ASN A 460 3.59 61.67 32.05
C ASN A 460 2.79 60.34 32.17
N ARG A 461 2.85 59.71 33.36
CA ARG A 461 1.83 58.94 34.12
C ARG A 461 0.61 58.26 33.43
N ASN A 462 -0.04 57.21 33.94
CA ASN A 462 0.11 56.19 35.00
C ASN A 462 -1.32 55.62 35.24
N ALA A 463 -1.54 54.29 35.27
CA ALA A 463 -2.66 53.52 35.90
C ALA A 463 -2.82 52.17 35.14
N LYS A 464 -2.64 50.97 35.70
CA LYS A 464 -3.28 50.30 36.86
C LYS A 464 -4.81 50.21 36.80
N HIS A 465 -5.34 49.04 36.42
CA HIS A 465 -6.06 48.11 37.33
C HIS A 465 -6.47 46.80 36.61
N ASN A 466 -6.72 45.75 37.39
CA ASN A 466 -7.13 44.39 36.98
C ASN A 466 -7.71 43.66 38.22
N PRO A 467 -8.19 42.40 38.09
CA PRO A 467 -9.51 41.90 37.65
C PRO A 467 -10.49 41.85 38.87
N PRO A 468 -11.43 40.90 39.12
CA PRO A 468 -12.10 39.87 38.30
C PRO A 468 -13.66 39.82 38.44
N TRP A 469 -14.31 38.82 37.84
CA TRP A 469 -15.59 38.21 38.30
C TRP A 469 -15.60 36.69 38.06
N GLN A 470 -16.43 35.96 38.80
CA GLN A 470 -16.47 34.49 38.95
C GLN A 470 -17.92 33.94 38.81
N ALA A 471 -18.09 32.61 38.95
CA ALA A 471 -19.35 31.84 39.13
C ALA A 471 -20.12 31.50 37.81
N ASP A 472 -20.29 30.24 37.40
CA ASP A 472 -21.13 29.11 37.91
C ASP A 472 -22.52 29.06 37.20
N SER A 473 -23.24 27.94 37.00
CA SER A 473 -23.00 26.48 37.14
C SER A 473 -24.19 25.69 36.51
N LYS A 474 -24.10 24.33 36.42
CA LYS A 474 -25.24 23.35 36.25
C LYS A 474 -26.01 23.38 34.90
N SER A 475 -26.82 22.38 34.49
CA SER A 475 -26.87 20.89 34.66
C SER A 475 -28.07 20.33 33.86
N LEU A 476 -27.98 19.16 33.21
CA LEU A 476 -29.05 18.17 32.83
C LEU A 476 -28.44 17.25 31.73
N LEU A 477 -28.28 15.92 31.82
CA LEU A 477 -29.12 14.76 32.18
C LEU A 477 -30.28 14.43 31.22
N GLN A 478 -30.28 13.17 30.74
CA GLN A 478 -31.39 12.36 30.19
C GLN A 478 -31.98 12.75 28.81
N SER A 479 -32.52 11.86 27.97
CA SER A 479 -32.31 10.41 27.64
C SER A 479 -33.34 10.00 26.56
N PHE A 480 -33.17 8.82 25.92
CA PHE A 480 -34.06 8.20 24.89
C PHE A 480 -34.01 8.85 23.49
N HIS A 481 -34.18 8.12 22.38
CA HIS A 481 -34.40 6.68 22.15
C HIS A 481 -33.20 6.00 21.46
#